data_AF-A0A3D2F3C9-F1
#
_entry.id   AF-A0A3D2F3C9-F1
#
_cell.length_a   1.000
_cell.length_b   1.000
_cell.length_c   1.000
_cell.angle_alpha   90.00
_cell.angle_beta   90.00
_cell.angle_gamma   90.00
#
_symmetry.space_group_name_H-M   'P 1'
#
loop_
_entity.id
_entity.type
_entity.pdbx_description
1 polymer ?
#
loop_
_entity_poly.entity_id
_entity_poly.type
_entity_poly.pdbx_seq_one_letter_code
_entity_poly.pdbx_strand_id
1 'polypeptide(L)'
;MDLKELWQSALNDIEINISRASFMTWFKNSSLIKKEGGTAIVSCHNNFTKEWLENKYNKLILKALRSVDTEIKTIEYTIKADNAPKPPPKTPSNRVYISSESIPLELGGYVVDKDTNLNPRYGFENFIVGASNEVAHAASLAISQDPGTKYNPLFIYGGV
;
A
#
# COMPACT_ATOMS: atom_id res chain seq x y z
N MET A 1 -11.90 -25.10 14.36
CA MET A 1 -11.38 -25.00 12.99
C MET A 1 -10.14 -24.13 13.05
N ASP A 2 -9.02 -24.58 12.49
CA ASP A 2 -7.80 -23.76 12.48
C ASP A 2 -7.98 -22.58 11.52
N LEU A 3 -7.50 -21.40 11.87
CA LEU A 3 -7.63 -20.18 11.05
C LEU A 3 -6.97 -20.36 9.67
N LYS A 4 -5.90 -21.16 9.62
CA LYS A 4 -5.20 -21.49 8.38
C LYS A 4 -6.05 -22.37 7.45
N GLU A 5 -6.70 -23.39 8.00
CA GLU A 5 -7.56 -24.30 7.23
C GLU A 5 -8.81 -23.58 6.70
N LEU A 6 -9.38 -22.69 7.51
CA LEU A 6 -10.52 -21.85 7.11
C LEU A 6 -10.15 -20.93 5.95
N TRP A 7 -8.98 -20.26 6.03
CA TRP A 7 -8.51 -19.41 4.94
C TRP A 7 -8.18 -20.19 3.68
N GLN A 8 -7.56 -21.37 3.80
CA GLN A 8 -7.26 -22.23 2.65
C GLN A 8 -8.54 -22.69 1.93
N SER A 9 -9.57 -23.06 2.69
CA SER A 9 -10.87 -23.45 2.11
C SER A 9 -11.50 -22.29 1.35
N ALA A 10 -11.47 -21.08 1.93
CA ALA A 10 -11.93 -19.87 1.25
C ALA A 10 -11.10 -19.54 0.00
N LEU A 11 -9.78 -19.71 0.05
CA LEU A 11 -8.89 -19.48 -1.10
C LEU A 11 -9.19 -20.43 -2.27
N ASN A 12 -9.49 -21.71 -1.99
CA ASN A 12 -9.86 -22.67 -3.03
C ASN A 12 -11.16 -22.26 -3.74
N ASP A 13 -12.17 -21.82 -2.98
CA ASP A 13 -13.41 -21.29 -3.55
C ASP A 13 -13.14 -20.03 -4.39
N ILE A 14 -12.28 -19.14 -3.92
CA ILE A 14 -11.89 -17.91 -4.63
C ILE A 14 -11.15 -18.25 -5.93
N GLU A 15 -10.23 -19.21 -5.91
CA GLU A 15 -9.41 -19.61 -7.06
C GLU A 15 -10.26 -20.11 -8.24
N ILE A 16 -11.38 -20.78 -7.95
CA ILE A 16 -12.32 -21.25 -8.98
C ILE A 16 -13.08 -20.09 -9.63
N ASN A 17 -13.26 -18.98 -8.91
CA ASN A 17 -14.08 -17.84 -9.36
C ASN A 17 -13.29 -16.73 -10.06
N ILE A 18 -11.95 -16.77 -10.05
CA ILE A 18 -11.11 -15.70 -10.63
C ILE A 18 -10.00 -16.27 -11.52
N SER A 19 -9.40 -15.41 -12.35
CA SER A 19 -8.26 -15.83 -13.16
C SER A 19 -7.03 -16.10 -12.30
N ARG A 20 -6.20 -17.08 -12.72
CA ARG A 20 -4.94 -17.43 -12.05
C ARG A 20 -4.01 -16.24 -11.84
N ALA A 21 -3.95 -15.31 -12.80
CA ALA A 21 -3.18 -14.08 -12.68
C ALA A 21 -3.70 -13.20 -11.51
N SER A 22 -5.02 -13.00 -11.44
CA SER A 22 -5.63 -12.24 -10.34
C SER A 22 -5.39 -12.90 -8.99
N PHE A 23 -5.50 -14.22 -8.93
CA PHE A 23 -5.24 -14.98 -7.70
C PHE A 23 -3.80 -14.79 -7.21
N MET A 24 -2.83 -14.94 -8.11
CA MET A 24 -1.41 -14.81 -7.79
C MET A 24 -1.03 -13.39 -7.32
N THR A 25 -1.63 -12.36 -7.90
CA THR A 25 -1.34 -10.97 -7.54
C THR A 25 -1.96 -10.57 -6.20
N TRP A 26 -3.23 -10.91 -5.96
CA TRP A 26 -3.99 -10.35 -4.85
C TRP A 26 -4.09 -11.27 -3.63
N PHE A 27 -4.06 -12.59 -3.83
CA PHE A 27 -4.39 -13.56 -2.78
C PHE A 27 -3.19 -14.40 -2.31
N LYS A 28 -2.16 -14.59 -3.13
CA LYS A 28 -0.99 -15.43 -2.80
C LYS A 28 -0.31 -15.08 -1.48
N ASN A 29 -0.19 -13.78 -1.19
CA ASN A 29 0.46 -13.27 0.03
C ASN A 29 -0.55 -12.85 1.11
N SER A 30 -1.82 -13.27 0.99
CA SER A 30 -2.87 -12.97 1.95
C SER A 30 -3.03 -14.10 2.97
N SER A 31 -3.34 -13.76 4.21
CA SER A 31 -3.61 -14.74 5.27
C SER A 31 -4.61 -14.23 6.28
N LEU A 32 -5.46 -15.11 6.81
CA LEU A 32 -6.35 -14.78 7.92
C LEU A 32 -5.56 -14.77 9.23
N ILE A 33 -5.58 -13.64 9.94
CA ILE A 33 -4.87 -13.46 11.21
C ILE A 33 -5.76 -13.82 12.39
N LYS A 34 -7.01 -13.36 12.37
CA LYS A 34 -7.91 -13.45 13.53
C LYS A 34 -9.36 -13.48 13.08
N LYS A 35 -10.20 -14.11 13.89
CA LYS A 35 -11.66 -14.07 13.81
C LYS A 35 -12.16 -13.66 15.21
N GLU A 36 -12.78 -12.50 15.35
CA GLU A 36 -13.37 -12.03 16.61
C GLU A 36 -14.75 -11.40 16.36
N GLY A 37 -15.75 -11.80 17.16
CA GLY A 37 -17.07 -11.17 17.15
C GLY A 37 -17.80 -11.20 15.80
N GLY A 38 -17.50 -12.16 14.93
CA GLY A 38 -18.02 -12.21 13.56
C GLY A 38 -17.27 -11.34 12.54
N THR A 39 -16.14 -10.75 12.93
CA THR A 39 -15.23 -10.02 12.03
C THR A 39 -13.99 -10.87 11.74
N ALA A 40 -13.68 -11.05 10.46
CA ALA A 40 -12.48 -11.74 9.99
C ALA A 40 -11.39 -10.72 9.61
N ILE A 41 -10.19 -10.84 10.17
CA ILE A 41 -9.06 -9.95 9.90
C ILE A 41 -8.09 -10.61 8.92
N VAL A 42 -7.99 -10.08 7.71
CA VAL A 42 -7.13 -10.58 6.64
C VAL A 42 -5.88 -9.70 6.50
N SER A 43 -4.70 -10.30 6.59
CA SER A 43 -3.43 -9.63 6.28
C SER A 43 -3.19 -9.58 4.78
N CYS A 44 -2.72 -8.44 4.29
CA CYS A 44 -2.32 -8.21 2.91
C CYS A 44 -0.83 -7.82 2.84
N HIS A 45 -0.26 -7.88 1.63
CA HIS A 45 1.15 -7.55 1.40
C HIS A 45 1.45 -6.04 1.50
N ASN A 46 0.58 -5.20 0.95
CA ASN A 46 0.72 -3.75 0.95
C ASN A 46 -0.66 -3.05 0.95
N ASN A 47 -0.65 -1.70 0.98
CA ASN A 47 -1.88 -0.91 1.00
C ASN A 47 -2.71 -1.03 -0.30
N PHE A 48 -2.04 -1.16 -1.45
CA PHE A 48 -2.74 -1.35 -2.73
C PHE A 48 -3.53 -2.67 -2.75
N THR A 49 -2.94 -3.75 -2.23
CA THR A 49 -3.64 -5.04 -2.09
C THR A 49 -4.82 -4.93 -1.15
N LYS A 50 -4.67 -4.22 -0.03
CA LYS A 50 -5.77 -3.95 0.90
C LYS A 50 -6.93 -3.25 0.19
N GLU A 51 -6.67 -2.11 -0.43
CA GLU A 51 -7.69 -1.29 -1.09
C GLU A 51 -8.37 -2.04 -2.25
N TRP A 52 -7.60 -2.82 -3.00
CA TRP A 52 -8.14 -3.63 -4.09
C TRP A 52 -9.03 -4.77 -3.60
N LEU A 53 -8.63 -5.46 -2.52
CA LEU A 53 -9.44 -6.51 -1.91
C LEU A 53 -10.72 -5.92 -1.30
N GLU A 54 -10.63 -4.76 -0.63
CA GLU A 54 -11.78 -4.04 -0.07
C GLU A 54 -12.79 -3.62 -1.14
N ASN A 55 -12.34 -3.02 -2.23
CA ASN A 55 -13.23 -2.46 -3.24
C ASN A 55 -13.78 -3.52 -4.21
N LYS A 56 -12.92 -4.44 -4.68
CA LYS A 56 -13.28 -5.37 -5.76
C LYS A 56 -13.69 -6.75 -5.27
N TYR A 57 -12.96 -7.32 -4.32
CA TYR A 57 -13.09 -8.72 -3.95
C TYR A 57 -13.78 -8.96 -2.60
N ASN A 58 -14.15 -7.92 -1.87
CA ASN A 58 -14.72 -8.05 -0.53
C ASN A 58 -15.96 -8.94 -0.48
N LYS A 59 -16.90 -8.73 -1.41
CA LYS A 59 -18.11 -9.56 -1.52
C LYS A 59 -17.79 -11.03 -1.81
N LEU A 60 -16.77 -11.28 -2.63
CA LEU A 60 -16.35 -12.62 -3.02
C LEU A 60 -15.71 -13.34 -1.83
N ILE A 61 -14.79 -12.67 -1.13
CA ILE A 61 -14.14 -13.18 0.07
C ILE A 61 -15.17 -13.45 1.18
N LEU A 62 -16.12 -12.54 1.36
CA LEU A 62 -17.19 -12.69 2.36
C LEU A 62 -18.09 -13.88 2.07
N LYS A 63 -18.41 -14.11 0.79
CA LYS A 63 -19.16 -15.29 0.36
C LYS A 63 -18.38 -16.58 0.62
N ALA A 64 -17.09 -16.61 0.28
CA ALA A 64 -16.21 -17.77 0.49
C ALA A 64 -15.93 -18.04 1.98
N LEU A 65 -15.88 -17.00 2.81
CA LEU A 65 -15.76 -17.17 4.26
C LEU A 65 -17.07 -17.69 4.87
N ARG A 66 -18.22 -17.19 4.40
CA ARG A 66 -19.54 -17.64 4.88
C ARG A 66 -19.93 -19.05 4.47
N SER A 67 -19.40 -19.57 3.34
CA SER A 67 -19.63 -20.96 2.94
C SER A 67 -19.01 -21.93 3.95
N VAL A 68 -17.89 -21.54 4.56
CA VAL A 68 -17.17 -22.34 5.56
C VAL A 68 -17.68 -22.03 6.97
N ASP A 69 -17.94 -20.76 7.27
CA ASP A 69 -18.26 -20.28 8.62
C ASP A 69 -19.31 -19.16 8.60
N THR A 70 -20.54 -19.51 8.98
CA THR A 70 -21.71 -18.63 8.93
C THR A 70 -21.69 -17.52 9.99
N GLU A 71 -20.77 -17.57 10.97
CA GLU A 71 -20.64 -16.51 11.97
C GLU A 71 -19.96 -15.25 11.43
N ILE A 72 -19.27 -15.33 10.30
CA ILE A 72 -18.53 -14.21 9.71
C ILE A 72 -19.49 -13.25 9.01
N LYS A 73 -19.61 -12.04 9.56
CA LYS A 73 -20.46 -10.96 9.06
C LYS A 73 -19.69 -9.89 8.32
N THR A 74 -18.45 -9.62 8.74
CA THR A 74 -17.62 -8.50 8.28
C THR A 74 -16.17 -8.94 8.06
N ILE A 75 -15.46 -8.23 7.19
CA ILE A 75 -14.04 -8.45 6.91
C ILE A 75 -13.30 -7.14 7.11
N GLU A 76 -12.21 -7.19 7.85
CA GLU A 76 -11.23 -6.11 7.96
C GLU A 76 -9.91 -6.54 7.35
N TYR A 77 -9.19 -5.56 6.79
CA TYR A 77 -7.91 -5.79 6.15
C TYR A 77 -6.81 -5.01 6.85
N THR A 78 -5.72 -5.71 7.14
CA THR A 78 -4.52 -5.13 7.72
C THR A 78 -3.31 -5.47 6.87
N ILE A 79 -2.22 -4.72 7.01
CA ILE A 79 -0.98 -4.98 6.30
C ILE A 79 -0.10 -5.84 7.20
N LYS A 80 0.50 -6.90 6.65
CA LYS A 80 1.38 -7.79 7.41
C LYS A 80 2.59 -6.99 7.91
N ALA A 81 2.77 -6.93 9.24
CA ALA A 81 3.85 -6.20 9.89
C ALA A 81 5.24 -6.86 9.78
N ASP A 82 5.46 -7.76 8.80
CA ASP A 82 6.81 -8.29 8.52
C ASP A 82 7.74 -7.22 7.92
N ASN A 83 7.19 -6.06 7.52
CA ASN A 83 7.93 -4.84 7.21
C ASN A 83 7.76 -3.75 8.29
N ALA A 84 7.42 -4.11 9.53
CA ALA A 84 7.70 -3.22 10.64
C ALA A 84 9.21 -3.33 10.94
N PRO A 85 9.98 -2.22 10.96
CA PRO A 85 11.31 -2.26 11.54
C PRO A 85 11.17 -2.84 12.94
N LYS A 86 11.83 -3.97 13.22
CA LYS A 86 11.90 -4.51 14.59
C LYS A 86 12.28 -3.34 15.51
N PRO A 87 11.49 -3.03 16.55
CA PRO A 87 11.88 -2.00 17.49
C PRO A 87 13.25 -2.40 18.04
N PRO A 88 14.28 -1.54 17.94
CA PRO A 88 15.59 -1.87 18.47
C PRO A 88 15.45 -2.16 19.97
N PRO A 89 16.23 -3.12 20.50
CA PRO A 89 16.13 -3.54 21.89
C PRO A 89 16.34 -2.33 22.81
N LYS A 90 15.46 -2.20 23.81
CA LYS A 90 15.51 -1.16 24.84
C LYS A 90 16.80 -1.32 25.66
N THR A 91 17.84 -0.58 25.32
CA THR A 91 18.91 -0.23 26.24
C THR A 91 18.54 1.06 26.99
N PRO A 92 18.99 1.21 28.26
CA PRO A 92 18.39 2.12 29.22
C PRO A 92 18.45 3.57 28.74
N SER A 93 17.26 4.17 28.73
CA SER A 93 16.99 5.53 28.33
C SER A 93 17.65 6.49 29.32
N ASN A 94 18.80 7.06 28.95
CA ASN A 94 19.20 8.34 29.48
C ASN A 94 18.52 9.40 28.61
N ARG A 95 17.28 9.77 28.98
CA ARG A 95 16.53 10.83 28.29
C ARG A 95 17.24 12.15 28.54
N VAL A 96 18.10 12.56 27.61
CA VAL A 96 18.45 13.97 27.49
C VAL A 96 17.32 14.62 26.72
N TYR A 97 16.51 15.41 27.43
CA TYR A 97 15.63 16.39 26.82
C TYR A 97 16.52 17.42 26.13
N ILE A 98 16.61 17.36 24.80
CA ILE A 98 17.22 18.44 24.03
C ILE A 98 16.09 19.31 23.51
N SER A 99 16.00 20.47 24.13
CA SER A 99 15.20 21.62 23.72
C SER A 99 15.39 21.92 22.23
N SER A 100 14.33 22.43 21.62
CA SER A 100 14.26 22.96 20.27
C SER A 100 15.43 23.89 19.95
N GLU A 101 16.47 23.38 19.32
CA GLU A 101 17.38 24.19 18.52
C GLU A 101 18.07 23.31 17.47
N SER A 102 18.10 23.84 16.26
CA SER A 102 18.54 23.23 15.02
C SER A 102 19.96 22.66 15.08
N ILE A 103 20.09 21.35 14.83
CA ILE A 103 21.29 20.74 14.25
C ILE A 103 20.84 19.67 13.24
N PRO A 104 21.11 19.82 11.93
CA PRO A 104 20.81 18.80 10.94
C PRO A 104 21.75 17.61 11.14
N LEU A 105 21.22 16.49 11.64
CA LEU A 105 21.94 15.21 11.56
C LEU A 105 21.80 14.67 10.14
N GLU A 106 22.88 14.85 9.36
CA GLU A 106 23.12 14.10 8.14
C GLU A 106 23.32 12.62 8.50
N LEU A 107 22.23 11.86 8.43
CA LEU A 107 22.28 10.40 8.42
C LEU A 107 21.22 9.87 7.46
N GLY A 108 21.48 9.98 6.16
CA GLY A 108 20.93 9.12 5.09
C GLY A 108 19.41 8.90 5.03
N GLY A 109 18.63 9.68 5.77
CA GLY A 109 17.18 9.61 5.82
C GLY A 109 16.62 10.62 4.83
N TYR A 110 15.78 10.15 3.92
CA TYR A 110 14.97 10.96 3.03
C TYR A 110 14.43 12.17 3.79
N VAL A 111 14.96 13.36 3.50
CA VAL A 111 14.40 14.61 4.00
C VAL A 111 13.06 14.73 3.30
N VAL A 112 11.99 14.28 3.93
CA VAL A 112 10.64 14.42 3.40
C VAL A 112 10.12 15.77 3.86
N ASP A 113 9.60 16.54 2.92
CA ASP A 113 8.95 17.80 3.22
C ASP A 113 7.70 17.53 4.09
N LYS A 114 7.59 18.20 5.25
CA LYS A 114 6.55 17.87 6.24
C LYS A 114 5.15 18.31 5.81
N ASP A 115 5.05 19.28 4.92
CA ASP A 115 3.78 19.86 4.49
C ASP A 115 3.21 19.10 3.30
N THR A 116 4.08 18.68 2.37
CA THR A 116 3.69 18.00 1.12
C THR A 116 3.91 16.49 1.16
N ASN A 117 4.69 15.98 2.12
CA ASN A 117 5.14 14.59 2.20
C ASN A 117 5.89 14.12 0.93
N LEU A 118 6.48 15.05 0.17
CA LEU A 118 7.27 14.78 -1.04
C LEU A 118 8.78 14.79 -0.73
N ASN A 119 9.55 14.10 -1.55
CA ASN A 119 11.00 14.19 -1.51
C ASN A 119 11.45 15.43 -2.30
N PRO A 120 12.06 16.44 -1.66
CA PRO A 120 12.49 17.68 -2.30
C PRO A 120 13.56 17.45 -3.37
N ARG A 121 14.24 16.29 -3.38
CA ARG A 121 15.18 15.93 -4.45
C ARG A 121 14.50 15.60 -5.78
N TYR A 122 13.18 15.37 -5.80
CA TYR A 122 12.42 14.95 -6.98
C TYR A 122 11.61 16.10 -7.60
N GLY A 123 12.17 17.32 -7.57
CA GLY A 123 11.65 18.48 -8.29
C GLY A 123 12.03 18.50 -9.78
N PHE A 124 11.34 19.34 -10.56
CA PHE A 124 11.61 19.52 -12.00
C PHE A 124 13.04 20.00 -12.26
N GLU A 125 13.61 20.83 -11.39
CA GLU A 125 15.00 21.31 -11.53
C GLU A 125 16.05 20.18 -11.50
N ASN A 126 15.73 19.05 -10.87
CA ASN A 126 16.62 17.90 -10.75
C ASN A 126 16.31 16.79 -11.76
N PHE A 127 15.30 16.97 -12.62
CA PHE A 127 14.87 15.97 -13.58
C PHE A 127 15.75 16.02 -14.85
N ILE A 128 16.29 14.87 -15.25
CA ILE A 128 17.13 14.77 -16.45
C ILE A 128 16.23 14.67 -17.69
N VAL A 129 16.27 15.70 -18.52
CA VAL A 129 15.52 15.77 -19.78
C VAL A 129 16.39 15.33 -20.95
N GLY A 130 15.82 14.50 -21.82
CA GLY A 130 16.39 14.08 -23.10
C GLY A 130 15.29 13.88 -24.14
N ALA A 131 15.67 13.60 -25.38
CA ALA A 131 14.74 13.53 -26.52
C ALA A 131 13.57 12.55 -26.32
N SER A 132 13.75 11.49 -25.53
CA SER A 132 12.72 10.48 -25.27
C SER A 132 11.67 10.91 -24.23
N ASN A 133 11.96 11.88 -23.37
CA ASN A 133 11.07 12.31 -22.29
C ASN A 133 10.72 13.81 -22.33
N GLU A 134 11.27 14.55 -23.29
CA GLU A 134 11.09 16.01 -23.44
C GLU A 134 9.62 16.41 -23.50
N VAL A 135 8.81 15.71 -24.30
CA VAL A 135 7.38 16.01 -24.47
C VAL A 135 6.61 15.81 -23.17
N ALA A 136 6.88 14.71 -22.46
CA ALA A 136 6.22 14.41 -21.19
C ALA A 136 6.64 15.41 -20.10
N HIS A 137 7.91 15.80 -20.06
CA HIS A 137 8.43 16.82 -19.14
C HIS A 137 7.78 18.19 -19.40
N ALA A 138 7.75 18.64 -20.66
CA ALA A 138 7.15 19.92 -21.02
C ALA A 138 5.65 19.99 -20.72
N ALA A 139 4.90 18.92 -21.02
CA ALA A 139 3.48 18.84 -20.70
C ALA A 139 3.23 18.90 -19.18
N SER A 140 4.02 18.16 -18.40
CA SER A 140 3.92 18.15 -16.93
C SER A 140 4.26 19.51 -16.32
N LEU A 141 5.31 20.17 -16.83
CA LEU A 141 5.70 21.51 -16.38
C LEU A 141 4.62 22.55 -16.68
N ALA A 142 4.04 22.52 -17.89
CA ALA A 142 2.98 23.45 -18.28
C ALA A 142 1.75 23.33 -17.36
N ILE A 143 1.36 22.12 -16.98
CA ILE A 143 0.25 21.87 -16.05
C ILE A 143 0.57 22.36 -14.64
N SER A 144 1.82 22.18 -14.17
CA SER A 144 2.21 22.65 -12.83
C SER A 144 2.15 24.18 -12.70
N GLN A 145 2.36 24.90 -13.79
CA GLN A 145 2.32 26.37 -13.82
C GLN A 145 0.89 26.91 -13.93
N ASP A 146 0.04 26.24 -14.70
CA ASP A 146 -1.36 26.63 -14.89
C ASP A 146 -2.29 25.40 -14.81
N PRO A 147 -2.61 24.94 -13.60
CA PRO A 147 -3.39 23.72 -13.40
C PRO A 147 -4.79 23.83 -14.01
N GLY A 148 -5.14 22.87 -14.85
CA GLY A 148 -6.51 22.70 -15.34
C GLY A 148 -6.85 23.37 -16.66
N THR A 149 -5.91 24.08 -17.30
CA THR A 149 -6.14 24.75 -18.59
C THR A 149 -5.66 23.93 -19.78
N LYS A 150 -4.36 23.65 -19.86
CA LYS A 150 -3.74 22.88 -20.94
C LYS A 150 -3.46 21.45 -20.50
N TYR A 151 -3.58 20.51 -21.43
CA TYR A 151 -3.21 19.10 -21.21
C TYR A 151 -3.90 18.47 -19.98
N ASN A 152 -5.17 18.81 -19.71
CA ASN A 152 -5.98 18.25 -18.63
C ASN A 152 -7.19 17.46 -19.21
N PRO A 153 -7.32 16.14 -18.95
CA PRO A 153 -6.39 15.31 -18.19
C PRO A 153 -5.12 14.99 -18.97
N LEU A 154 -3.97 14.99 -18.28
CA LEU A 154 -2.72 14.49 -18.82
C LEU A 154 -2.71 12.98 -18.69
N PHE A 155 -2.54 12.28 -19.82
CA PHE A 155 -2.40 10.84 -19.84
C PHE A 155 -1.01 10.46 -20.35
N ILE A 156 -0.22 9.80 -19.49
CA ILE A 156 1.10 9.28 -19.83
C ILE A 156 0.98 7.76 -19.99
N TYR A 157 1.40 7.25 -21.15
CA TYR A 157 1.47 5.82 -21.42
C TYR A 157 2.86 5.45 -21.95
N GLY A 158 3.36 4.29 -21.55
CA GLY A 158 4.60 3.71 -22.05
C GLY A 158 4.44 2.19 -22.17
N GLY A 159 5.09 1.59 -23.17
CA GLY A 159 5.17 0.15 -23.33
C GLY A 159 6.25 -0.44 -22.40
N VAL A 160 5.96 -1.61 -21.81
CA VAL A 160 6.93 -2.43 -21.06
C VAL A 160 7.80 -3.26 -21.98
#